data_AF-A0A850P7Z1-F1
#
_entry.id   AF-A0A850P7Z1-F1
#
_cell.length_a   1.000
_cell.length_b   1.000
_cell.length_c   1.000
_cell.angle_alpha   90.00
_cell.angle_beta   90.00
_cell.angle_gamma   90.00
#
_symmetry.space_group_name_H-M   'P 1'
#
loop_
_entity.id
_entity.type
_entity.pdbx_description
1 polymer ?
#
loop_
_entity_poly.entity_id
_entity_poly.type
_entity_poly.pdbx_seq_one_letter_code
_entity_poly.pdbx_strand_id
1 'polypeptide(L)'
;MSTEPATAAPEPTGLTDPPSSPVTNDRDPHAESTDPAAPKRPGESIVQTVEPVEQTPIHSYDSPLKITATEWRTICKHAVLAVVGDRISLAAAGCGFYATLALFPTISMLISMYGLAFDLQSVEPQLQLLHNLLPTAAADLIADRIHVLVERPHAALTLNLAISLTVTLWSASAGTKSMLSALNMAYNFPEIRSFLKFQGVALGMTFSTILGAAVTLALLVALPVLVAYFPARLGLTAPPWSVSIAVRMAGPLALVVFVTAAFATLYRIGPSRTEAILWRWVMPGALIATALWIVSSIGFSFYVSHVGSFDSTYGPLGAVIALMMWSYASAFVALLGAEINACMEALFVGGRKTPQLRVLQVAET
;
A
#
# COMPACT_ATOMS: atom_id res chain seq x y z
N MET A 1 -41.95 -0.40 53.87
CA MET A 1 -42.24 -1.68 54.50
C MET A 1 -43.71 -1.97 54.23
N SER A 2 -43.98 -2.90 53.29
CA SER A 2 -45.26 -3.63 53.10
C SER A 2 -46.49 -2.78 52.71
N THR A 3 -47.46 -3.14 51.86
CA THR A 3 -47.85 -4.32 51.06
C THR A 3 -49.18 -3.93 50.39
N GLU A 4 -49.34 -4.18 49.07
CA GLU A 4 -50.59 -4.61 48.36
C GLU A 4 -51.91 -3.78 48.49
N PRO A 5 -53.02 -4.07 47.76
CA PRO A 5 -53.36 -5.25 46.93
C PRO A 5 -54.01 -4.97 45.55
N ALA A 6 -54.19 -6.08 44.82
CA ALA A 6 -55.04 -6.28 43.65
C ALA A 6 -56.55 -6.39 43.98
N THR A 7 -57.38 -6.43 42.91
CA THR A 7 -58.65 -7.19 42.74
C THR A 7 -59.91 -6.34 42.52
N ALA A 8 -60.56 -6.47 41.35
CA ALA A 8 -61.91 -7.06 41.20
C ALA A 8 -62.56 -6.76 39.82
N ALA A 9 -63.12 -7.82 39.21
CA ALA A 9 -64.00 -7.83 38.03
C ALA A 9 -65.45 -7.34 38.39
N PRO A 10 -66.44 -7.22 37.46
CA PRO A 10 -67.03 -8.36 36.72
C PRO A 10 -67.64 -8.07 35.30
N GLU A 11 -67.91 -9.13 34.53
CA GLU A 11 -68.91 -9.24 33.43
C GLU A 11 -70.32 -9.50 34.05
N PRO A 12 -71.51 -9.37 33.38
CA PRO A 12 -71.82 -10.02 32.08
C PRO A 12 -72.97 -9.42 31.18
N THR A 13 -73.08 -10.00 29.96
CA THR A 13 -74.30 -10.32 29.14
C THR A 13 -75.32 -9.26 28.64
N GLY A 14 -75.44 -9.19 27.29
CA GLY A 14 -76.64 -9.69 26.56
C GLY A 14 -77.53 -8.67 25.82
N LEU A 15 -77.64 -8.78 24.47
CA LEU A 15 -78.90 -8.79 23.66
C LEU A 15 -78.65 -8.69 22.12
N THR A 16 -78.75 -9.85 21.46
CA THR A 16 -79.27 -10.23 20.13
C THR A 16 -79.57 -9.21 18.98
N ASP A 17 -79.06 -9.58 17.78
CA ASP A 17 -79.23 -9.15 16.36
C ASP A 17 -80.69 -9.18 15.79
N PRO A 18 -81.05 -8.56 14.61
CA PRO A 18 -80.71 -9.02 13.21
C PRO A 18 -80.76 -7.93 12.06
N PRO A 19 -80.78 -8.24 10.73
CA PRO A 19 -79.88 -9.09 9.90
C PRO A 19 -79.36 -8.43 8.58
N SER A 20 -78.40 -9.13 7.95
CA SER A 20 -78.14 -9.33 6.50
C SER A 20 -77.66 -8.19 5.56
N SER A 21 -76.44 -8.32 5.03
CA SER A 21 -76.18 -8.71 3.63
C SER A 21 -74.67 -8.87 3.34
N PRO A 22 -74.27 -9.72 2.39
CA PRO A 22 -72.87 -10.13 2.20
C PRO A 22 -72.17 -9.24 1.19
N VAL A 23 -70.96 -8.75 1.49
CA VAL A 23 -70.06 -8.25 0.45
C VAL A 23 -68.70 -8.90 0.63
N THR A 24 -68.33 -9.60 -0.43
CA THR A 24 -67.14 -10.40 -0.62
C THR A 24 -65.86 -9.57 -0.52
N ASN A 25 -64.89 -10.18 0.14
CA ASN A 25 -63.51 -9.78 0.22
C ASN A 25 -62.83 -9.95 -1.16
N ASP A 26 -62.49 -8.84 -1.82
CA ASP A 26 -61.42 -8.76 -2.82
C ASP A 26 -60.56 -7.53 -2.48
N ARG A 27 -59.52 -7.75 -1.68
CA ARG A 27 -58.42 -6.81 -1.52
C ARG A 27 -57.43 -7.02 -2.66
N ASP A 28 -57.48 -6.15 -3.66
CA ASP A 28 -56.33 -5.89 -4.53
C ASP A 28 -55.24 -5.15 -3.72
N PRO A 29 -53.98 -5.62 -3.65
CA PRO A 29 -52.89 -4.91 -2.97
C PRO A 29 -52.26 -3.80 -3.84
N HIS A 30 -52.84 -3.46 -4.99
CA HIS A 30 -52.23 -2.54 -5.96
C HIS A 30 -53.16 -1.38 -6.30
N ALA A 31 -53.41 -0.50 -5.35
CA ALA A 31 -53.98 0.82 -5.63
C ALA A 31 -53.47 1.85 -4.62
N GLU A 32 -52.17 2.10 -4.61
CA GLU A 32 -51.62 3.30 -3.99
C GLU A 32 -51.67 4.43 -5.02
N SER A 33 -52.71 5.26 -4.88
CA SER A 33 -52.84 6.52 -5.60
C SER A 33 -51.71 7.45 -5.19
N THR A 34 -50.77 7.71 -6.10
CA THR A 34 -49.79 8.81 -5.98
C THR A 34 -50.50 10.15 -6.01
N ASP A 35 -50.80 10.69 -4.83
CA ASP A 35 -51.07 12.11 -4.63
C ASP A 35 -49.71 12.85 -4.56
N PRO A 36 -49.36 13.71 -5.52
CA PRO A 36 -48.05 14.39 -5.56
C PRO A 36 -47.91 15.52 -4.54
N ALA A 37 -48.89 15.77 -3.67
CA ALA A 37 -48.90 16.92 -2.75
C ALA A 37 -48.86 16.56 -1.24
N ALA A 38 -48.54 15.32 -0.86
CA ALA A 38 -48.39 14.97 0.55
C ALA A 38 -47.04 15.47 1.13
N PRO A 39 -47.01 16.25 2.23
CA PRO A 39 -45.77 16.73 2.84
C PRO A 39 -45.00 15.56 3.46
N LYS A 40 -43.73 15.38 3.06
CA LYS A 40 -42.82 14.34 3.54
C LYS A 40 -42.60 14.45 5.06
N ARG A 41 -42.66 13.30 5.76
CA ARG A 41 -42.44 13.24 7.22
C ARG A 41 -40.98 13.59 7.57
N PRO A 42 -40.71 14.35 8.65
CA PRO A 42 -39.34 14.67 9.04
C PRO A 42 -38.68 13.44 9.68
N GLY A 43 -37.63 12.90 9.06
CA GLY A 43 -36.83 11.80 9.61
C GLY A 43 -36.41 10.72 8.62
N GLU A 44 -36.95 10.71 7.41
CA GLU A 44 -36.54 9.78 6.37
C GLU A 44 -35.34 10.37 5.63
N SER A 45 -34.14 10.12 6.16
CA SER A 45 -32.91 10.35 5.41
C SER A 45 -32.99 9.53 4.14
N ILE A 46 -33.19 10.19 3.00
CA ILE A 46 -33.04 9.59 1.68
C ILE A 46 -31.56 9.22 1.57
N VAL A 47 -31.19 8.03 2.07
CA VAL A 47 -30.00 7.35 1.58
C VAL A 47 -30.37 7.02 0.14
N GLN A 48 -30.04 7.93 -0.78
CA GLN A 48 -30.01 7.59 -2.19
C GLN A 48 -29.01 6.46 -2.32
N THR A 49 -29.52 5.22 -2.37
CA THR A 49 -28.77 4.08 -2.86
C THR A 49 -28.44 4.42 -4.32
N VAL A 50 -27.30 5.06 -4.53
CA VAL A 50 -26.79 5.33 -5.88
C VAL A 50 -26.54 3.96 -6.48
N GLU A 51 -27.44 3.50 -7.35
CA GLU A 51 -27.20 2.29 -8.10
C GLU A 51 -25.89 2.45 -8.86
N PRO A 52 -24.93 1.53 -8.69
CA PRO A 52 -23.67 1.62 -9.39
C PRO A 52 -23.93 1.51 -10.90
N VAL A 53 -23.65 2.59 -11.64
CA VAL A 53 -23.74 2.59 -13.09
C VAL A 53 -22.66 1.66 -13.62
N GLU A 54 -23.10 0.55 -14.21
CA GLU A 54 -22.23 -0.41 -14.88
C GLU A 54 -21.65 0.25 -16.13
N GLN A 55 -20.38 0.65 -16.08
CA GLN A 55 -19.72 1.24 -17.25
C GLN A 55 -19.42 0.14 -18.23
N THR A 56 -20.06 0.21 -19.40
CA THR A 56 -19.72 -0.64 -20.54
C THR A 56 -18.32 -0.24 -21.03
N PRO A 57 -17.37 -1.20 -21.15
CA PRO A 57 -16.04 -0.89 -21.64
C PRO A 57 -16.11 -0.35 -23.07
N ILE A 58 -15.28 0.65 -23.38
CA ILE A 58 -15.24 1.28 -24.72
C ILE A 58 -14.84 0.23 -25.76
N HIS A 59 -13.85 -0.59 -25.41
CA HIS A 59 -13.41 -1.76 -26.17
C HIS A 59 -13.03 -2.87 -25.19
N SER A 60 -13.52 -4.10 -25.39
CA SER A 60 -13.06 -5.25 -24.59
C SER A 60 -11.82 -5.87 -25.24
N TYR A 61 -10.69 -5.83 -24.54
CA TYR A 61 -9.45 -6.48 -24.97
C TYR A 61 -9.13 -7.65 -24.04
N ASP A 62 -8.50 -8.71 -24.56
CA ASP A 62 -8.01 -9.82 -23.72
C ASP A 62 -6.62 -9.55 -23.10
N SER A 63 -5.94 -8.51 -23.57
CA SER A 63 -4.55 -8.21 -23.23
C SER A 63 -4.24 -6.71 -23.36
N PRO A 64 -3.48 -6.12 -22.40
CA PRO A 64 -3.10 -4.71 -22.45
C PRO A 64 -2.10 -4.39 -23.58
N LEU A 65 -1.48 -5.41 -24.19
CA LEU A 65 -0.57 -5.21 -25.33
C LEU A 65 -1.31 -4.78 -26.61
N LYS A 66 -2.63 -4.94 -26.67
CA LYS A 66 -3.46 -4.53 -27.81
C LYS A 66 -3.84 -3.05 -27.76
N ILE A 67 -3.53 -2.35 -26.66
CA ILE A 67 -3.84 -0.93 -26.46
C ILE A 67 -2.98 -0.08 -27.41
N THR A 68 -3.65 0.72 -28.23
CA THR A 68 -3.03 1.62 -29.20
C THR A 68 -2.40 2.85 -28.52
N ALA A 69 -1.50 3.54 -29.22
CA ALA A 69 -0.84 4.74 -28.69
C ALA A 69 -1.85 5.88 -28.36
N THR A 70 -2.92 5.99 -29.14
CA THR A 70 -3.99 6.97 -28.91
C THR A 70 -4.75 6.67 -27.63
N GLU A 71 -5.05 5.40 -27.36
CA GLU A 71 -5.68 4.95 -26.12
C GLU A 71 -4.78 5.15 -24.91
N TRP A 72 -3.48 4.89 -25.04
CA TRP A 72 -2.51 5.24 -23.99
C TRP A 72 -2.50 6.72 -23.66
N ARG A 73 -2.60 7.59 -24.67
CA ARG A 73 -2.73 9.04 -24.43
C ARG A 73 -4.00 9.36 -23.65
N THR A 74 -5.11 8.68 -23.94
CA THR A 74 -6.35 8.80 -23.19
C THR A 74 -6.19 8.34 -21.75
N ILE A 75 -5.58 7.17 -21.51
CA ILE A 75 -5.29 6.65 -20.16
C ILE A 75 -4.46 7.66 -19.36
N CYS A 76 -3.37 8.17 -19.93
CA CYS A 76 -2.50 9.13 -19.25
C CYS A 76 -3.22 10.44 -18.93
N LYS A 77 -4.04 10.96 -19.85
CA LYS A 77 -4.85 12.16 -19.59
C LYS A 77 -5.82 11.93 -18.43
N HIS A 78 -6.52 10.81 -18.42
CA HIS A 78 -7.47 10.48 -17.35
C HIS A 78 -6.75 10.28 -16.01
N ALA A 79 -5.60 9.60 -15.99
CA ALA A 79 -4.80 9.42 -14.78
C ALA A 79 -4.31 10.76 -14.21
N VAL A 80 -3.87 11.70 -15.07
CA VAL A 80 -3.48 13.05 -14.62
C VAL A 80 -4.68 13.82 -14.05
N LEU A 81 -5.83 13.75 -14.71
CA LEU A 81 -7.06 14.40 -14.22
C LEU A 81 -7.52 13.79 -12.89
N ALA A 82 -7.45 12.46 -12.75
CA ALA A 82 -7.76 11.76 -11.51
C ALA A 82 -6.81 12.19 -10.38
N VAL A 83 -5.50 12.27 -10.63
CA VAL A 83 -4.52 12.73 -9.62
C VAL A 83 -4.77 14.17 -9.14
N VAL A 84 -5.29 15.04 -10.00
CA VAL A 84 -5.64 16.42 -9.63
C VAL A 84 -6.99 16.49 -8.92
N GLY A 85 -7.97 15.71 -9.38
CA GLY A 85 -9.33 15.68 -8.80
C GLY A 85 -9.41 14.94 -7.48
N ASP A 86 -8.60 13.89 -7.32
CA ASP A 86 -8.58 13.03 -6.16
C ASP A 86 -7.56 13.51 -5.13
N ARG A 87 -7.82 13.25 -3.86
CA ARG A 87 -6.94 13.63 -2.74
C ARG A 87 -5.70 12.73 -2.63
N ILE A 88 -5.17 12.25 -3.76
CA ILE A 88 -4.06 11.29 -3.86
C ILE A 88 -2.78 11.89 -3.33
N SER A 89 -2.50 13.17 -3.63
CA SER A 89 -1.33 13.86 -3.07
C SER A 89 -1.38 13.89 -1.54
N LEU A 90 -2.54 14.21 -0.96
CA LEU A 90 -2.71 14.22 0.49
C LEU A 90 -2.57 12.82 1.09
N ALA A 91 -3.14 11.80 0.42
CA ALA A 91 -3.00 10.41 0.83
C ALA A 91 -1.53 9.92 0.75
N ALA A 92 -0.80 10.32 -0.28
CA ALA A 92 0.63 10.05 -0.44
C ALA A 92 1.45 10.69 0.69
N ALA A 93 1.11 11.92 1.11
CA ALA A 93 1.76 12.59 2.24
C ALA A 93 1.56 11.82 3.55
N GLY A 94 0.34 11.30 3.81
CA GLY A 94 0.07 10.41 4.93
C GLY A 94 0.90 9.13 4.90
N CYS A 95 1.02 8.50 3.73
CA CYS A 95 1.86 7.31 3.55
C CYS A 95 3.34 7.62 3.83
N GLY A 96 3.85 8.73 3.29
CA GLY A 96 5.24 9.16 3.48
C GLY A 96 5.56 9.48 4.94
N PHE A 97 4.62 10.09 5.67
CA PHE A 97 4.76 10.36 7.10
C PHE A 97 4.91 9.07 7.92
N TYR A 98 4.01 8.10 7.75
CA TYR A 98 4.09 6.83 8.47
C TYR A 98 5.33 6.01 8.09
N ALA A 99 5.72 6.03 6.81
CA ALA A 99 6.96 5.39 6.35
C ALA A 99 8.19 5.99 7.05
N THR A 100 8.23 7.32 7.20
CA THR A 100 9.33 8.00 7.88
C THR A 100 9.33 7.74 9.39
N LEU A 101 8.15 7.74 10.03
CA LEU A 101 8.04 7.41 11.45
C LEU A 101 8.52 5.99 11.77
N ALA A 102 8.29 5.03 10.87
CA ALA A 102 8.72 3.65 11.06
C ALA A 102 10.25 3.49 11.01
N LEU A 103 11.00 4.46 10.46
CA LEU A 103 12.43 4.33 10.24
C LEU A 103 13.25 4.26 11.54
N PHE A 104 13.03 5.16 12.50
CA PHE A 104 13.83 5.17 13.73
C PHE A 104 13.68 3.87 14.56
N PRO A 105 12.44 3.38 14.80
CA PRO A 105 12.24 2.09 15.46
C PRO A 105 12.85 0.94 14.64
N THR A 106 12.75 0.98 13.31
CA THR A 106 13.31 -0.07 12.43
C THR A 106 14.83 -0.13 12.57
N ILE A 107 15.52 1.00 12.55
CA ILE A 107 16.98 1.05 12.73
C ILE A 107 17.37 0.50 14.11
N SER A 108 16.67 0.91 15.16
CA SER A 108 16.91 0.41 16.54
C SER A 108 16.70 -1.11 16.63
N MET A 109 15.66 -1.63 15.98
CA MET A 109 15.37 -3.06 15.88
C MET A 109 16.50 -3.80 15.15
N LEU A 110 16.97 -3.29 14.01
CA LEU A 110 18.06 -3.89 13.24
C LEU A 110 19.38 -3.92 14.03
N ILE A 111 19.72 -2.84 14.73
CA ILE A 111 20.90 -2.80 15.61
C ILE A 111 20.79 -3.84 16.72
N SER A 112 19.62 -3.97 17.34
CA SER A 112 19.39 -4.93 18.42
C SER A 112 19.41 -6.38 17.90
N MET A 113 18.83 -6.64 16.73
CA MET A 113 18.93 -7.95 16.07
C MET A 113 20.38 -8.32 15.76
N TYR A 114 21.17 -7.36 15.27
CA TYR A 114 22.58 -7.58 14.99
C TYR A 114 23.35 -7.93 16.27
N GLY A 115 23.21 -7.13 17.34
CA GLY A 115 23.89 -7.40 18.62
C GLY A 115 23.42 -8.66 19.35
N LEU A 116 22.25 -9.22 18.99
CA LEU A 116 21.77 -10.50 19.52
C LEU A 116 22.13 -11.70 18.63
N ALA A 117 22.21 -11.52 17.32
CA ALA A 117 22.53 -12.58 16.35
C ALA A 117 24.04 -12.81 16.21
N PHE A 118 24.85 -11.78 16.48
CA PHE A 118 26.30 -11.84 16.42
C PHE A 118 26.89 -11.58 17.81
N ASP A 119 27.63 -12.55 18.32
CA ASP A 119 28.39 -12.45 19.57
C ASP A 119 29.80 -11.88 19.28
N LEU A 120 30.45 -11.22 20.25
CA LEU A 120 31.80 -10.65 20.10
C LEU A 120 32.78 -11.67 19.50
N GLN A 121 32.65 -12.94 19.87
CA GLN A 121 33.53 -14.02 19.40
C GLN A 121 33.45 -14.29 17.89
N SER A 122 32.34 -13.91 17.24
CA SER A 122 32.17 -14.03 15.78
C SER A 122 32.66 -12.81 15.01
N VAL A 123 32.84 -11.67 15.68
CA VAL A 123 33.26 -10.39 15.10
C VAL A 123 34.78 -10.19 15.22
N GLU A 124 35.42 -10.75 16.26
CA GLU A 124 36.88 -10.66 16.50
C GLU A 124 37.73 -11.11 15.28
N PRO A 125 37.44 -12.24 14.60
CA PRO A 125 38.22 -12.66 13.43
C PRO A 125 38.06 -11.72 12.23
N GLN A 126 36.92 -11.03 12.14
CA GLN A 126 36.60 -10.08 11.07
C GLN A 126 37.27 -8.73 11.34
N LEU A 127 37.36 -8.32 12.61
CA LEU A 127 38.13 -7.17 13.08
C LEU A 127 39.62 -7.35 12.84
N GLN A 128 40.17 -8.55 13.05
CA GLN A 128 41.57 -8.86 12.73
C GLN A 128 41.87 -8.72 11.23
N LEU A 129 40.95 -9.12 10.36
CA LEU A 129 41.05 -8.87 8.92
C LEU A 129 41.05 -7.37 8.59
N LEU A 130 40.30 -6.58 9.36
CA LEU A 130 40.20 -5.14 9.20
C LEU A 130 41.47 -4.41 9.68
N HIS A 131 42.08 -4.84 10.79
CA HIS A 131 43.39 -4.38 11.28
C HIS A 131 44.52 -4.61 10.27
N ASN A 132 44.42 -5.66 9.45
CA ASN A 132 45.39 -5.95 8.40
C ASN A 132 45.21 -5.06 7.14
N LEU A 133 44.07 -4.39 6.99
CA LEU A 133 43.72 -3.58 5.82
C LEU A 133 43.73 -2.08 6.09
N LEU A 134 43.63 -1.66 7.35
CA LEU A 134 43.58 -0.26 7.76
C LEU A 134 44.78 0.11 8.65
N PRO A 135 45.19 1.41 8.66
CA PRO A 135 46.09 1.93 9.68
C PRO A 135 45.52 1.65 11.08
N THR A 136 46.38 1.25 12.02
CA THR A 136 46.01 0.83 13.38
C THR A 136 45.05 1.79 14.07
N ALA A 137 45.30 3.10 14.00
CA ALA A 137 44.42 4.11 14.62
C ALA A 137 42.97 4.12 14.08
N ALA A 138 42.76 3.76 12.82
CA ALA A 138 41.41 3.67 12.23
C ALA A 138 40.73 2.34 12.60
N ALA A 139 41.49 1.25 12.66
CA ALA A 139 40.99 -0.05 13.09
C ALA A 139 40.60 -0.06 14.57
N ASP A 140 41.42 0.56 15.44
CA ASP A 140 41.15 0.67 16.88
C ASP A 140 39.88 1.51 17.15
N LEU A 141 39.68 2.61 16.42
CA LEU A 141 38.47 3.43 16.54
C LEU A 141 37.20 2.65 16.14
N ILE A 142 37.28 1.80 15.12
CA ILE A 142 36.17 0.95 14.69
C ILE A 142 35.93 -0.18 15.71
N ALA A 143 37.00 -0.82 16.20
CA ALA A 143 36.95 -1.86 17.21
C ALA A 143 36.29 -1.35 18.51
N ASP A 144 36.71 -0.20 19.01
CA ASP A 144 36.13 0.43 20.21
C ASP A 144 34.63 0.71 20.04
N ARG A 145 34.20 1.15 18.86
CA ARG A 145 32.77 1.39 18.59
C ARG A 145 31.96 0.10 18.54
N ILE A 146 32.53 -0.97 17.99
CA ILE A 146 31.90 -2.29 17.97
C ILE A 146 31.82 -2.86 19.40
N HIS A 147 32.89 -2.78 20.20
CA HIS A 147 32.86 -3.21 21.59
C HIS A 147 31.78 -2.48 22.40
N VAL A 148 31.66 -1.15 22.27
CA VAL A 148 30.59 -0.38 22.95
C VAL A 148 29.17 -0.77 22.48
N LEU A 149 29.01 -1.23 21.24
CA LEU A 149 27.72 -1.68 20.70
C LEU A 149 27.34 -3.09 21.20
N VAL A 150 28.33 -3.99 21.38
CA VAL A 150 28.10 -5.39 21.77
C VAL A 150 28.21 -5.62 23.28
N GLU A 151 28.96 -4.81 24.04
CA GLU A 151 29.06 -4.88 25.52
C GLU A 151 27.79 -4.45 26.26
N ARG A 152 26.78 -3.93 25.55
CA ARG A 152 25.51 -3.60 26.19
C ARG A 152 24.86 -4.86 26.77
N PRO A 153 24.28 -4.81 27.99
CA PRO A 153 23.70 -6.00 28.61
C PRO A 153 22.65 -6.65 27.70
N HIS A 154 22.73 -7.97 27.48
CA HIS A 154 21.76 -8.72 26.67
C HIS A 154 20.30 -8.47 27.10
N ALA A 155 20.04 -8.22 28.39
CA ALA A 155 18.72 -7.85 28.90
C ALA A 155 18.22 -6.50 28.35
N ALA A 156 19.10 -5.50 28.22
CA ALA A 156 18.78 -4.21 27.62
C ALA A 156 18.58 -4.32 26.10
N LEU A 157 19.33 -5.20 25.43
CA LEU A 157 19.15 -5.50 24.00
C LEU A 157 17.81 -6.17 23.72
N THR A 158 17.43 -7.18 24.52
CA THR A 158 16.15 -7.89 24.35
C THR A 158 14.96 -6.98 24.63
N LEU A 159 15.02 -6.13 25.67
CA LEU A 159 13.99 -5.13 25.94
C LEU A 159 13.88 -4.10 24.81
N ASN A 160 15.02 -3.56 24.35
CA ASN A 160 15.05 -2.60 23.24
C ASN A 160 14.53 -3.21 21.94
N LEU A 161 14.88 -4.46 21.65
CA LEU A 161 14.37 -5.21 20.51
C LEU A 161 12.85 -5.35 20.61
N ALA A 162 12.31 -5.76 21.76
CA ALA A 162 10.87 -5.95 21.95
C ALA A 162 10.09 -4.63 21.76
N ILE A 163 10.58 -3.53 22.36
CA ILE A 163 9.96 -2.20 22.22
C ILE A 163 10.06 -1.73 20.77
N SER A 164 11.27 -1.76 20.19
CA SER A 164 11.53 -1.27 18.84
C SER A 164 10.76 -2.09 17.80
N LEU A 165 10.69 -3.41 17.94
CA LEU A 165 9.89 -4.29 17.08
C LEU A 165 8.40 -3.94 17.15
N THR A 166 7.87 -3.71 18.36
CA THR A 166 6.45 -3.36 18.54
C THR A 166 6.12 -2.02 17.88
N VAL A 167 6.92 -0.99 18.14
CA VAL A 167 6.71 0.35 17.56
C VAL A 167 6.93 0.32 16.04
N THR A 168 7.93 -0.42 15.56
CA THR A 168 8.17 -0.64 14.12
C THR A 168 6.96 -1.29 13.46
N LEU A 169 6.48 -2.40 14.02
CA LEU A 169 5.38 -3.15 13.44
C LEU A 169 4.08 -2.35 13.43
N TRP A 170 3.84 -1.54 14.48
CA TRP A 170 2.72 -0.62 14.53
C TRP A 170 2.83 0.47 13.46
N SER A 171 3.97 1.14 13.35
CA SER A 171 4.21 2.23 12.39
C SER A 171 4.18 1.73 10.95
N ALA A 172 4.83 0.60 10.68
CA ALA A 172 4.81 -0.05 9.38
C ALA A 172 3.40 -0.51 9.00
N SER A 173 2.65 -1.10 9.95
CA SER A 173 1.25 -1.44 9.73
C SER A 173 0.39 -0.21 9.46
N ALA A 174 0.61 0.90 10.14
CA ALA A 174 -0.10 2.15 9.90
C ALA A 174 0.20 2.71 8.49
N GLY A 175 1.46 2.69 8.07
CA GLY A 175 1.89 3.07 6.73
C GLY A 175 1.25 2.20 5.64
N THR A 176 1.28 0.88 5.80
CA THR A 176 0.64 -0.04 4.85
C THR A 176 -0.88 0.15 4.80
N LYS A 177 -1.54 0.34 5.96
CA LYS A 177 -2.99 0.65 5.99
C LYS A 177 -3.31 1.97 5.27
N SER A 178 -2.48 2.99 5.46
CA SER A 178 -2.60 4.26 4.73
C SER A 178 -2.47 4.05 3.23
N MET A 179 -1.49 3.24 2.78
CA MET A 179 -1.31 2.90 1.38
C MET A 179 -2.49 2.11 0.81
N LEU A 180 -3.02 1.12 1.53
CA LEU A 180 -4.19 0.35 1.13
C LEU A 180 -5.43 1.24 0.98
N SER A 181 -5.66 2.15 1.93
CA SER A 181 -6.74 3.13 1.85
C SER A 181 -6.55 4.06 0.65
N ALA A 182 -5.32 4.50 0.38
CA ALA A 182 -5.01 5.36 -0.76
C ALA A 182 -5.19 4.63 -2.11
N LEU A 183 -4.89 3.32 -2.17
CA LEU A 183 -5.18 2.49 -3.33
C LEU A 183 -6.69 2.31 -3.55
N ASN A 184 -7.46 2.12 -2.47
CA ASN A 184 -8.91 2.07 -2.58
C ASN A 184 -9.47 3.38 -3.14
N MET A 185 -8.92 4.53 -2.73
CA MET A 185 -9.27 5.83 -3.33
C MET A 185 -8.92 5.86 -4.81
N ALA A 186 -7.70 5.45 -5.19
CA ALA A 186 -7.25 5.50 -6.58
C ALA A 186 -8.08 4.59 -7.51
N TYR A 187 -8.42 3.39 -7.03
CA TYR A 187 -9.29 2.47 -7.74
C TYR A 187 -10.79 2.81 -7.59
N ASN A 188 -11.14 3.85 -6.82
CA ASN A 188 -12.51 4.23 -6.49
C ASN A 188 -13.34 3.06 -5.91
N PHE A 189 -12.71 2.20 -5.11
CA PHE A 189 -13.37 1.10 -4.43
C PHE A 189 -13.69 1.43 -2.97
N PRO A 190 -14.93 1.17 -2.50
CA PRO A 190 -15.20 1.18 -1.08
C PRO A 190 -14.46 0.01 -0.39
N GLU A 191 -14.02 0.23 0.84
CA GLU A 191 -13.44 -0.84 1.64
C GLU A 191 -14.56 -1.76 2.15
N ILE A 192 -14.65 -2.96 1.57
CA ILE A 192 -15.67 -3.98 1.88
C ILE A 192 -15.12 -5.10 2.76
N ARG A 193 -13.81 -5.14 3.03
CA ARG A 193 -13.21 -6.19 3.86
C ARG A 193 -13.58 -5.95 5.32
N SER A 194 -13.78 -7.05 6.06
CA SER A 194 -13.88 -6.96 7.51
C SER A 194 -12.56 -6.45 8.11
N PHE A 195 -12.64 -5.82 9.28
CA PHE A 195 -11.48 -5.27 9.98
C PHE A 195 -10.32 -6.28 10.11
N LEU A 196 -10.64 -7.54 10.41
CA LEU A 196 -9.65 -8.60 10.59
C LEU A 196 -8.97 -8.98 9.27
N LYS A 197 -9.73 -9.07 8.17
CA LYS A 197 -9.19 -9.37 6.83
C LYS A 197 -8.32 -8.22 6.33
N PHE A 198 -8.75 -6.97 6.54
CA PHE A 198 -7.95 -5.78 6.20
C PHE A 198 -6.62 -5.77 6.96
N GLN A 199 -6.64 -6.04 8.27
CA GLN A 199 -5.44 -6.11 9.08
C GLN A 199 -4.49 -7.23 8.65
N GLY A 200 -5.03 -8.42 8.32
CA GLY A 200 -4.26 -9.54 7.81
C GLY A 200 -3.58 -9.24 6.47
N VAL A 201 -4.28 -8.60 5.53
CA VAL A 201 -3.69 -8.17 4.25
C VAL A 201 -2.60 -7.13 4.47
N ALA A 202 -2.83 -6.13 5.33
CA ALA A 202 -1.84 -5.11 5.64
C ALA A 202 -0.56 -5.71 6.25
N LEU A 203 -0.69 -6.63 7.21
CA LEU A 203 0.44 -7.32 7.81
C LEU A 203 1.17 -8.21 6.80
N GLY A 204 0.43 -8.98 6.00
CA GLY A 204 1.00 -9.83 4.96
C GLY A 204 1.81 -9.05 3.93
N MET A 205 1.29 -7.92 3.46
CA MET A 205 2.01 -7.01 2.54
C MET A 205 3.25 -6.38 3.16
N THR A 206 3.15 -6.01 4.43
CA THR A 206 4.29 -5.44 5.17
C THR A 206 5.40 -6.49 5.28
N PHE A 207 5.06 -7.71 5.70
CA PHE A 207 6.03 -8.81 5.82
C PHE A 207 6.61 -9.22 4.47
N SER A 208 5.80 -9.33 3.41
CA SER A 208 6.30 -9.68 2.08
C SER A 208 7.25 -8.63 1.52
N THR A 209 6.98 -7.35 1.78
CA THR A 209 7.84 -6.24 1.35
C THR A 209 9.17 -6.25 2.11
N ILE A 210 9.13 -6.45 3.43
CA ILE A 210 10.34 -6.57 4.27
C ILE A 210 11.19 -7.76 3.83
N LEU A 211 10.58 -8.94 3.69
CA LEU A 211 11.28 -10.16 3.28
C LEU A 211 11.87 -10.01 1.87
N GLY A 212 11.09 -9.49 0.92
CA GLY A 212 11.55 -9.26 -0.44
C GLY A 212 12.68 -8.23 -0.53
N ALA A 213 12.63 -7.16 0.27
CA ALA A 213 13.71 -6.18 0.36
C ALA A 213 14.98 -6.81 0.95
N ALA A 214 14.86 -7.60 2.02
CA ALA A 214 15.99 -8.32 2.61
C ALA A 214 16.63 -9.31 1.62
N VAL A 215 15.81 -10.09 0.90
CA VAL A 215 16.30 -11.00 -0.16
C VAL A 215 16.97 -10.22 -1.29
N THR A 216 16.40 -9.09 -1.71
CA THR A 216 16.97 -8.26 -2.78
C THR A 216 18.32 -7.65 -2.36
N LEU A 217 18.45 -7.18 -1.12
CA LEU A 217 19.72 -6.70 -0.57
C LEU A 217 20.76 -7.82 -0.48
N ALA A 218 20.36 -9.00 0.01
CA ALA A 218 21.24 -10.17 0.06
C ALA A 218 21.71 -10.57 -1.35
N LEU A 219 20.82 -10.55 -2.35
CA LEU A 219 21.17 -10.78 -3.75
C LEU A 219 22.07 -9.68 -4.29
N LEU A 220 21.85 -8.41 -3.98
CA LEU A 220 22.69 -7.32 -4.45
C LEU A 220 24.17 -7.51 -4.03
N VAL A 221 24.39 -8.03 -2.82
CA VAL A 221 25.73 -8.35 -2.30
C VAL A 221 26.25 -9.69 -2.83
N ALA A 222 25.42 -10.73 -2.88
CA ALA A 222 25.83 -12.08 -3.24
C ALA A 222 26.00 -12.29 -4.75
N LEU A 223 25.16 -11.67 -5.58
CA LEU A 223 25.10 -11.91 -7.02
C LEU A 223 26.41 -11.56 -7.75
N PRO A 224 27.13 -10.46 -7.43
CA PRO A 224 28.48 -10.21 -7.95
C PRO A 224 29.46 -11.35 -7.67
N VAL A 225 29.44 -11.88 -6.44
CA VAL A 225 30.29 -13.00 -6.02
C VAL A 225 29.91 -14.25 -6.81
N LEU A 226 28.61 -14.59 -6.84
CA LEU A 226 28.13 -15.77 -7.57
C LEU A 226 28.49 -15.72 -9.06
N VAL A 227 28.27 -14.58 -9.73
CA VAL A 227 28.58 -14.42 -11.16
C VAL A 227 30.08 -14.44 -11.44
N ALA A 228 30.94 -14.02 -10.51
CA ALA A 228 32.39 -14.10 -10.67
C ALA A 228 32.94 -15.53 -10.47
N TYR A 229 32.38 -16.32 -9.54
CA TYR A 229 32.92 -17.63 -9.18
C TYR A 229 32.26 -18.83 -9.89
N PHE A 230 30.99 -18.76 -10.28
CA PHE A 230 30.27 -19.88 -10.89
C PHE A 230 30.76 -20.28 -12.30
N PRO A 231 31.08 -19.36 -13.23
CA PRO A 231 31.50 -19.71 -14.59
C PRO A 231 32.77 -20.57 -14.62
N ALA A 232 33.73 -20.29 -13.73
CA ALA A 232 34.97 -21.04 -13.59
C ALA A 232 34.75 -22.49 -13.09
N ARG A 233 33.70 -22.72 -12.29
CA ARG A 233 33.33 -24.06 -11.77
C ARG A 233 32.54 -24.89 -12.78
N LEU A 234 31.78 -24.24 -13.66
CA LEU A 234 30.94 -24.88 -14.68
C LEU A 234 31.67 -25.15 -16.00
N GLY A 235 32.95 -24.78 -16.11
CA GLY A 235 33.73 -24.94 -17.35
C GLY A 235 33.24 -24.04 -18.49
N LEU A 236 32.45 -23.02 -18.20
CA LEU A 236 31.92 -22.09 -19.20
C LEU A 236 32.98 -21.03 -19.50
N THR A 237 33.64 -21.15 -20.65
CA THR A 237 34.55 -20.11 -21.17
C THR A 237 33.75 -18.93 -21.68
N ALA A 238 33.33 -18.05 -20.77
CA ALA A 238 32.72 -16.78 -21.11
C ALA A 238 33.82 -15.75 -21.46
N PRO A 239 33.61 -14.88 -22.47
CA PRO A 239 34.52 -13.77 -22.73
C PRO A 239 34.73 -12.90 -21.46
N PRO A 240 35.94 -12.40 -21.18
CA PRO A 240 36.21 -11.63 -19.96
C PRO A 240 35.29 -10.42 -19.77
N TRP A 241 34.88 -9.79 -20.88
CA TRP A 241 33.97 -8.65 -20.87
C TRP A 241 32.53 -9.02 -20.47
N SER A 242 32.05 -10.23 -20.77
CA SER A 242 30.66 -10.61 -20.49
C SER A 242 30.40 -10.82 -19.00
N VAL A 243 31.38 -11.32 -18.25
CA VAL A 243 31.28 -11.47 -16.78
C VAL A 243 31.22 -10.10 -16.11
N SER A 244 32.07 -9.15 -16.55
CA SER A 244 32.10 -7.80 -15.97
C SER A 244 30.80 -7.01 -16.22
N ILE A 245 30.19 -7.16 -17.40
CA ILE A 245 28.90 -6.54 -17.73
C ILE A 245 27.78 -7.22 -16.93
N ALA A 246 27.78 -8.55 -16.84
CA ALA A 246 26.78 -9.30 -16.07
C ALA A 246 26.78 -8.86 -14.59
N VAL A 247 27.95 -8.78 -13.95
CA VAL A 247 28.07 -8.31 -12.56
C VAL A 247 27.52 -6.90 -12.37
N ARG A 248 27.83 -5.98 -13.29
CA ARG A 248 27.36 -4.59 -13.22
C ARG A 248 25.84 -4.45 -13.41
N MET A 249 25.25 -5.30 -14.25
CA MET A 249 23.82 -5.22 -14.59
C MET A 249 22.93 -6.06 -13.66
N ALA A 250 23.48 -7.07 -12.98
CA ALA A 250 22.72 -7.99 -12.16
C ALA A 250 22.03 -7.30 -10.97
N GLY A 251 22.73 -6.40 -10.28
CA GLY A 251 22.19 -5.63 -9.15
C GLY A 251 21.02 -4.72 -9.57
N PRO A 252 21.22 -3.79 -10.52
CA PRO A 252 20.14 -2.94 -11.03
C PRO A 252 18.95 -3.74 -11.58
N LEU A 253 19.20 -4.84 -12.29
CA LEU A 253 18.13 -5.71 -12.80
C LEU A 253 17.34 -6.36 -11.66
N ALA A 254 18.01 -6.90 -10.65
CA ALA A 254 17.36 -7.47 -9.47
C ALA A 254 16.49 -6.43 -8.75
N LEU A 255 16.95 -5.19 -8.63
CA LEU A 255 16.19 -4.09 -8.06
C LEU A 255 14.93 -3.78 -8.91
N VAL A 256 15.07 -3.64 -10.23
CA VAL A 256 13.93 -3.38 -11.13
C VAL A 256 12.89 -4.50 -11.04
N VAL A 257 13.34 -5.76 -11.05
CA VAL A 257 12.46 -6.93 -10.92
C VAL A 257 11.73 -6.91 -9.58
N PHE A 258 12.45 -6.65 -8.48
CA PHE A 258 11.86 -6.58 -7.15
C PHE A 258 10.82 -5.45 -7.03
N VAL A 259 11.16 -4.23 -7.45
CA VAL A 259 10.25 -3.07 -7.36
C VAL A 259 9.01 -3.28 -8.25
N THR A 260 9.20 -3.80 -9.45
CA THR A 260 8.07 -4.15 -10.34
C THR A 260 7.17 -5.21 -9.70
N ALA A 261 7.76 -6.26 -9.11
CA ALA A 261 7.00 -7.30 -8.41
C ALA A 261 6.27 -6.75 -7.17
N ALA A 262 6.89 -5.83 -6.44
CA ALA A 262 6.29 -5.17 -5.28
C ALA A 262 5.08 -4.33 -5.70
N PHE A 263 5.20 -3.47 -6.73
CA PHE A 263 4.07 -2.71 -7.24
C PHE A 263 2.99 -3.60 -7.86
N ALA A 264 3.36 -4.64 -8.62
CA ALA A 264 2.39 -5.57 -9.19
C ALA A 264 1.59 -6.31 -8.10
N THR A 265 2.26 -6.73 -7.02
CA THR A 265 1.61 -7.35 -5.87
C THR A 265 0.71 -6.35 -5.15
N LEU A 266 1.20 -5.13 -4.94
CA LEU A 266 0.46 -4.04 -4.31
C LEU A 266 -0.83 -3.71 -5.06
N TYR A 267 -0.76 -3.56 -6.38
CA TYR A 267 -1.91 -3.24 -7.22
C TYR A 267 -2.88 -4.41 -7.37
N ARG A 268 -2.39 -5.65 -7.36
CA ARG A 268 -3.25 -6.83 -7.45
C ARG A 268 -4.03 -7.08 -6.16
N ILE A 269 -3.33 -7.10 -5.01
CA ILE A 269 -3.89 -7.54 -3.72
C ILE A 269 -4.40 -6.35 -2.90
N GLY A 270 -3.84 -5.15 -3.10
CA GLY A 270 -4.12 -3.98 -2.28
C GLY A 270 -5.58 -3.53 -2.33
N PRO A 271 -6.12 -3.21 -3.52
CA PRO A 271 -7.48 -2.70 -3.67
C PRO A 271 -8.55 -3.67 -3.17
N SER A 272 -9.52 -3.16 -2.43
CA SER A 272 -10.66 -3.90 -1.88
C SER A 272 -11.68 -4.23 -2.97
N ARG A 273 -11.40 -5.28 -3.72
CA ARG A 273 -12.31 -5.83 -4.75
C ARG A 273 -12.67 -7.29 -4.48
N THR A 274 -13.84 -7.68 -4.99
CA THR A 274 -14.37 -9.05 -4.93
C THR A 274 -13.84 -9.92 -6.06
N GLU A 275 -13.55 -9.33 -7.22
CA GLU A 275 -13.13 -10.05 -8.42
C GLU A 275 -11.61 -10.12 -8.56
N ALA A 276 -11.12 -11.29 -8.99
CA ALA A 276 -9.70 -11.53 -9.19
C ALA A 276 -9.28 -11.06 -10.59
N ILE A 277 -8.36 -10.09 -10.65
CA ILE A 277 -7.82 -9.59 -11.91
C ILE A 277 -6.62 -10.41 -12.35
N LEU A 278 -6.42 -10.55 -13.65
CA LEU A 278 -5.27 -11.23 -14.23
C LEU A 278 -4.00 -10.37 -14.08
N TRP A 279 -2.86 -11.00 -13.75
CA TRP A 279 -1.58 -10.31 -13.56
C TRP A 279 -1.21 -9.42 -14.76
N ARG A 280 -1.57 -9.84 -15.98
CA ARG A 280 -1.33 -9.09 -17.21
C ARG A 280 -1.83 -7.65 -17.15
N TRP A 281 -2.98 -7.38 -16.54
CA TRP A 281 -3.58 -6.03 -16.47
C TRP A 281 -2.92 -5.11 -15.45
N VAL A 282 -2.20 -5.70 -14.50
CA VAL A 282 -1.53 -4.96 -13.43
C VAL A 282 -0.10 -4.58 -13.81
N MET A 283 0.53 -5.38 -14.66
CA MET A 283 1.93 -5.21 -15.06
C MET A 283 2.26 -3.86 -15.72
N PRO A 284 1.44 -3.29 -16.63
CA PRO A 284 1.82 -2.05 -17.30
C PRO A 284 1.94 -0.88 -16.32
N GLY A 285 0.97 -0.71 -15.40
CA GLY A 285 1.09 0.31 -14.35
C GLY A 285 2.22 0.03 -13.37
N ALA A 286 2.51 -1.23 -13.04
CA ALA A 286 3.66 -1.59 -12.19
C ALA A 286 5.01 -1.24 -12.85
N LEU A 287 5.14 -1.46 -14.15
CA LEU A 287 6.34 -1.09 -14.91
C LEU A 287 6.48 0.44 -15.03
N ILE A 288 5.40 1.15 -15.33
CA ILE A 288 5.40 2.62 -15.40
C ILE A 288 5.73 3.22 -14.02
N ALA A 289 5.12 2.71 -12.95
CA ALA A 289 5.43 3.12 -11.58
C ALA A 289 6.90 2.87 -11.22
N THR A 290 7.44 1.71 -11.60
CA THR A 290 8.86 1.38 -11.37
C THR A 290 9.78 2.35 -12.11
N ALA A 291 9.50 2.63 -13.38
CA ALA A 291 10.28 3.59 -14.17
C ALA A 291 10.22 4.99 -13.56
N LEU A 292 9.02 5.47 -13.21
CA LEU A 292 8.83 6.77 -12.57
C LEU A 292 9.49 6.82 -11.19
N TRP A 293 9.51 5.72 -10.45
CA TRP A 293 10.10 5.66 -9.12
C TRP A 293 11.63 5.75 -9.19
N ILE A 294 12.24 5.12 -10.19
CA ILE A 294 13.67 5.24 -10.48
C ILE A 294 14.00 6.68 -10.89
N VAL A 295 13.23 7.25 -11.83
CA VAL A 295 13.43 8.65 -12.27
C VAL A 295 13.27 9.62 -11.11
N SER A 296 12.24 9.44 -10.28
CA SER A 296 12.01 10.24 -9.08
C SER A 296 13.15 10.11 -8.08
N SER A 297 13.67 8.89 -7.85
CA SER A 297 14.79 8.65 -6.93
C SER A 297 16.09 9.29 -7.42
N ILE A 298 16.38 9.19 -8.73
CA ILE A 298 17.55 9.86 -9.34
C ILE A 298 17.39 11.38 -9.25
N GLY A 299 16.20 11.91 -9.59
CA GLY A 299 15.91 13.33 -9.50
C GLY A 299 16.00 13.88 -8.08
N PHE A 300 15.52 13.11 -7.09
CA PHE A 300 15.63 13.45 -5.68
C PHE A 300 17.09 13.45 -5.21
N SER A 301 17.88 12.43 -5.60
CA SER A 301 19.31 12.38 -5.31
C SER A 301 20.06 13.58 -5.89
N PHE A 302 19.74 13.95 -7.14
CA PHE A 302 20.29 15.16 -7.76
C PHE A 302 19.90 16.44 -7.00
N TYR A 303 18.62 16.57 -6.62
CA TYR A 303 18.12 17.71 -5.86
C TYR A 303 18.84 17.86 -4.52
N VAL A 304 18.94 16.81 -3.72
CA VAL A 304 19.61 16.86 -2.40
C VAL A 304 21.10 17.16 -2.55
N SER A 305 21.77 16.63 -3.59
CA SER A 305 23.22 16.82 -3.78
C SER A 305 23.62 18.18 -4.33
N HIS A 306 22.76 18.86 -5.11
CA HIS A 306 23.12 20.10 -5.81
C HIS A 306 22.33 21.33 -5.35
N VAL A 307 21.07 21.15 -4.92
CA VAL A 307 20.14 22.25 -4.67
C VAL A 307 19.76 22.33 -3.20
N GLY A 308 19.56 21.18 -2.55
CA GLY A 308 19.07 21.09 -1.18
C GLY A 308 20.17 21.36 -0.15
N SER A 309 20.24 22.59 0.37
CA SER A 309 21.09 22.93 1.51
C SER A 309 20.47 22.52 2.85
N PHE A 310 19.92 21.29 2.95
CA PHE A 310 19.17 20.82 4.12
C PHE A 310 20.00 20.89 5.41
N ASP A 311 21.28 20.56 5.34
CA ASP A 311 22.19 20.59 6.49
C ASP A 311 22.45 22.04 6.95
N SER A 312 22.58 22.99 6.02
CA SER A 312 22.82 24.40 6.36
C SER A 312 21.56 25.10 6.88
N THR A 313 20.38 24.73 6.39
CA THR A 313 19.12 25.40 6.72
C THR A 313 18.44 24.78 7.94
N TYR A 314 18.50 23.45 8.08
CA TYR A 314 17.77 22.69 9.10
C TYR A 314 18.66 21.83 9.99
N GLY A 315 19.98 21.78 9.75
CA GLY A 315 20.91 21.00 10.56
C GLY A 315 20.55 19.50 10.57
N PRO A 316 20.62 18.83 11.73
CA PRO A 316 20.27 17.41 11.86
C PRO A 316 18.83 17.05 11.43
N LEU A 317 17.89 18.01 11.43
CA LEU A 317 16.53 17.80 10.96
C LEU A 317 16.44 17.70 9.42
N GLY A 318 17.45 18.19 8.71
CA GLY A 318 17.52 18.16 7.26
C GLY A 318 17.38 16.75 6.67
N ALA A 319 18.04 15.76 7.29
CA ALA A 319 17.94 14.36 6.88
C ALA A 319 16.51 13.80 7.00
N VAL A 320 15.78 14.19 8.05
CA VAL A 320 14.39 13.74 8.27
C VAL A 320 13.46 14.37 7.23
N ILE A 321 13.62 15.66 6.95
CA ILE A 321 12.84 16.37 5.93
C ILE A 321 13.08 15.76 4.55
N ALA A 322 14.35 15.51 4.20
CA ALA A 322 14.72 14.87 2.95
C ALA A 322 14.07 13.48 2.83
N LEU A 323 14.17 12.67 3.88
CA LEU A 323 13.56 11.35 3.91
C LEU A 323 12.02 11.40 3.79
N MET A 324 11.36 12.33 4.48
CA MET A 324 9.91 12.54 4.35
C MET A 324 9.52 12.89 2.92
N MET A 325 10.28 13.79 2.27
CA MET A 325 10.03 14.22 0.90
C MET A 325 10.24 13.08 -0.10
N TRP A 326 11.29 12.27 0.08
CA TRP A 326 11.52 11.08 -0.73
C TRP A 326 10.44 10.02 -0.55
N SER A 327 9.98 9.82 0.70
CA SER A 327 8.91 8.88 1.04
C SER A 327 7.57 9.33 0.44
N TYR A 328 7.28 10.63 0.50
CA TYR A 328 6.15 11.25 -0.19
C TYR A 328 6.22 11.02 -1.70
N ALA A 329 7.35 11.33 -2.33
CA ALA A 329 7.53 11.17 -3.78
C ALA A 329 7.37 9.69 -4.20
N SER A 330 7.89 8.77 -3.39
CA SER A 330 7.74 7.32 -3.61
C SER A 330 6.29 6.88 -3.53
N ALA A 331 5.56 7.30 -2.49
CA ALA A 331 4.14 6.98 -2.34
C ALA A 331 3.29 7.60 -3.44
N PHE A 332 3.59 8.84 -3.85
CA PHE A 332 2.90 9.52 -4.93
C PHE A 332 3.06 8.79 -6.26
N VAL A 333 4.28 8.38 -6.61
CA VAL A 333 4.54 7.59 -7.83
C VAL A 333 3.83 6.23 -7.77
N ALA A 334 3.81 5.59 -6.60
CA ALA A 334 3.09 4.33 -6.42
C ALA A 334 1.58 4.50 -6.68
N LEU A 335 0.98 5.59 -6.21
CA LEU A 335 -0.44 5.88 -6.45
C LEU A 335 -0.71 6.32 -7.89
N LEU A 336 0.20 7.06 -8.52
CA LEU A 336 0.10 7.41 -9.94
C LEU A 336 0.08 6.16 -10.83
N GLY A 337 0.90 5.15 -10.52
CA GLY A 337 0.84 3.86 -11.21
C GLY A 337 -0.46 3.08 -10.96
N ALA A 338 -1.02 3.21 -9.76
CA ALA A 338 -2.33 2.64 -9.42
C ALA A 338 -3.44 3.30 -10.25
N GLU A 339 -3.43 4.62 -10.40
CA GLU A 339 -4.37 5.39 -11.24
C GLU A 339 -4.32 4.98 -12.70
N ILE A 340 -3.12 4.80 -13.25
CA ILE A 340 -2.94 4.32 -14.62
C ILE A 340 -3.58 2.95 -14.80
N ASN A 341 -3.34 2.04 -13.84
CA ASN A 341 -3.98 0.73 -13.86
C ASN A 341 -5.50 0.82 -13.69
N ALA A 342 -6.00 1.67 -12.78
CA ALA A 342 -7.42 1.87 -12.55
C ALA A 342 -8.12 2.41 -13.81
N CYS A 343 -7.51 3.38 -14.50
CA CYS A 343 -8.00 3.93 -15.76
C CYS A 343 -8.01 2.88 -16.88
N MET A 344 -6.95 2.07 -16.99
CA MET A 344 -6.87 1.00 -18.00
C MET A 344 -7.93 -0.09 -17.75
N GLU A 345 -8.05 -0.54 -16.51
CA GLU A 345 -9.06 -1.53 -16.09
C GLU A 345 -10.48 -1.02 -16.38
N ALA A 346 -10.73 0.24 -16.03
CA ALA A 346 -11.99 0.90 -16.27
C ALA A 346 -12.40 1.00 -17.75
N LEU A 347 -11.46 1.29 -18.64
CA LEU A 347 -11.76 1.51 -20.06
C LEU A 347 -11.88 0.20 -20.83
N PHE A 348 -11.15 -0.85 -20.44
CA PHE A 348 -10.95 -2.04 -21.28
C PHE A 348 -11.33 -3.38 -20.67
N VAL A 349 -11.42 -3.49 -19.34
CA VAL A 349 -11.74 -4.77 -18.68
C VAL A 349 -13.23 -4.90 -18.43
N GLY A 350 -13.96 -3.78 -18.24
CA GLY A 350 -15.40 -3.79 -17.93
C GLY A 350 -15.66 -4.40 -16.55
N GLY A 351 -16.42 -3.70 -15.69
CA GLY A 351 -16.64 -4.18 -14.31
C GLY A 351 -16.79 -3.08 -13.27
N ARG A 352 -16.77 -1.81 -13.68
CA ARG A 352 -17.08 -0.68 -12.80
C ARG A 352 -18.55 -0.75 -12.36
N LYS A 353 -18.79 -1.27 -11.15
CA LYS A 353 -19.88 -0.78 -10.30
C LYS A 353 -19.35 0.40 -9.47
N THR A 354 -19.18 1.57 -10.10
CA THR A 354 -18.54 2.73 -9.43
C THR A 354 -19.55 3.86 -9.27
N PRO A 355 -19.68 4.47 -8.08
CA PRO A 355 -20.39 5.72 -7.94
C PRO A 355 -19.54 6.83 -8.60
N GLN A 356 -20.00 7.28 -9.77
CA GLN A 356 -19.73 8.58 -10.39
C GLN A 356 -18.35 8.83 -11.03
N LEU A 357 -18.30 8.68 -12.36
CA LEU A 357 -17.50 9.54 -13.26
C LEU A 357 -18.14 10.94 -13.47
N ARG A 358 -18.88 11.48 -12.49
CA ARG A 358 -19.67 12.71 -12.70
C ARG A 358 -18.80 13.96 -12.94
N VAL A 359 -17.51 13.92 -12.64
CA VAL A 359 -16.63 15.10 -12.79
C VAL A 359 -16.19 15.34 -14.25
N LEU A 360 -16.19 14.32 -15.13
CA LEU A 360 -15.67 14.51 -16.49
C LEU A 360 -16.74 14.74 -17.57
N GLN A 361 -18.02 14.49 -17.28
CA GLN A 361 -19.10 14.85 -18.22
C GLN A 361 -19.45 16.34 -18.21
N VAL A 362 -19.04 17.10 -17.19
CA VAL A 362 -19.33 18.54 -17.09
C VAL A 362 -18.34 19.40 -17.90
N ALA A 363 -17.25 18.81 -18.41
CA ALA A 363 -16.24 19.54 -19.20
C ALA A 363 -16.46 19.45 -20.72
N GLU A 364 -17.45 18.69 -21.19
CA GLU A 364 -17.78 18.55 -22.62
C GLU A 364 -19.18 19.09 -22.99
N THR A 365 -19.80 19.87 -22.10
CA THR A 365 -20.99 20.69 -22.40
C THR A 365 -20.65 22.16 -22.21
#